data_AF-A0A2H9LJ36-F1
#
_entry.id   AF-A0A2H9LJ36-F1
#
_cell.length_a   1.000
_cell.length_b   1.000
_cell.length_c   1.000
_cell.angle_alpha   90.00
_cell.angle_beta   90.00
_cell.angle_gamma   90.00
#
_symmetry.space_group_name_H-M   'P 1'
#
loop_
_entity.id
_entity.type
_entity.pdbx_description
1 polymer ?
#
loop_
_entity_poly.entity_id
_entity_poly.type
_entity_poly.pdbx_seq_one_letter_code
_entity_poly.pdbx_strand_id
1 'polypeptide(L)'
;MKIKNPEKECKTTPENFSAESKITNVETVDFRRGIILESPAELARALIVYSGGSVKKARATQNNLIDAVGNKGGGMGAALLLLGKANANDFTKKLTKEALSELQTNGKFYKSFDYDAMGTNFFKTIVDGKKVGDKYVLDLYAAYVGSAPENELAEKLGKPMALIHSSLEERLSVVDDWWFNVNLENVLAGLPISKEQLKSLPEYIVSRESSGKSSEITFEHQGQNFSFNVCLDAKTYLIKPEGGDSRSHYLQARGKFIVGGAWTIFSEDDKKIIPPTIAPSAMPAVMVSVSLLDERYSRQVAVTEDQMKAVQSARDYLADLIRTK
;
A
#
# COMPACT_ATOMS: atom_id res chain seq x y z
N MET A 1 2.09 16.41 -33.37
CA MET A 1 0.66 16.78 -33.23
C MET A 1 0.43 17.10 -31.76
N LYS A 2 -0.14 18.26 -31.42
CA LYS A 2 -0.39 18.62 -30.02
C LYS A 2 -1.73 18.02 -29.58
N ILE A 3 -1.68 16.94 -28.81
CA ILE A 3 -2.86 16.25 -28.28
C ILE A 3 -3.49 17.16 -27.22
N LYS A 4 -4.79 17.44 -27.32
CA LYS A 4 -5.51 18.27 -26.33
C LYS A 4 -6.22 17.42 -25.28
N ASN A 5 -6.71 16.25 -25.69
CA ASN A 5 -7.36 15.29 -24.81
C ASN A 5 -6.94 13.86 -25.23
N PRO A 6 -5.95 13.24 -24.56
CA PRO A 6 -5.47 11.91 -24.93
C PRO A 6 -6.54 10.82 -24.85
N GLU A 7 -7.52 10.93 -23.96
CA GLU A 7 -8.61 9.93 -23.84
C GLU A 7 -9.53 9.93 -25.08
N LYS A 8 -9.83 11.12 -25.63
CA LYS A 8 -10.69 11.24 -26.82
C LYS A 8 -9.93 11.03 -28.12
N GLU A 9 -8.66 11.41 -28.16
CA GLU A 9 -7.86 11.44 -29.38
C GLU A 9 -7.02 10.18 -29.58
N CYS A 10 -6.74 9.40 -28.52
CA CYS A 10 -5.86 8.23 -28.58
C CYS A 10 -6.57 6.96 -28.11
N LYS A 11 -6.59 5.94 -28.97
CA LYS A 11 -7.15 4.62 -28.65
C LYS A 11 -6.16 3.69 -27.95
N THR A 12 -4.87 3.95 -28.10
CA THR A 12 -3.74 3.18 -27.57
C THR A 12 -2.57 4.13 -27.33
N THR A 13 -1.52 3.64 -26.68
CA THR A 13 -0.23 4.32 -26.62
C THR A 13 0.34 4.56 -28.03
N PRO A 14 1.00 5.72 -28.28
CA PRO A 14 1.70 5.99 -29.52
C PRO A 14 2.69 4.89 -29.87
N GLU A 15 2.92 4.62 -31.17
CA GLU A 15 3.92 3.65 -31.60
C GLU A 15 5.35 4.11 -31.30
N ASN A 16 5.59 5.42 -31.39
CA ASN A 16 6.89 6.04 -31.20
C ASN A 16 6.79 7.21 -30.22
N PHE A 17 7.88 7.47 -29.51
CA PHE A 17 8.02 8.59 -28.59
C PHE A 17 9.23 9.44 -28.98
N SER A 18 9.16 10.75 -28.72
CA SER A 18 10.26 11.67 -29.06
C SER A 18 11.51 11.48 -28.20
N ALA A 19 11.37 10.93 -27.00
CA ALA A 19 12.45 10.71 -26.05
C ALA A 19 12.12 9.59 -25.04
N GLU A 20 13.13 9.22 -24.24
CA GLU A 20 12.94 8.46 -23.01
C GLU A 20 12.52 9.40 -21.86
N SER A 21 11.66 8.91 -20.97
CA SER A 21 11.37 9.56 -19.69
C SER A 21 12.63 9.60 -18.83
N LYS A 22 12.97 10.80 -18.35
CA LYS A 22 14.05 11.05 -17.39
C LYS A 22 13.56 10.95 -15.96
N ILE A 23 14.42 10.52 -15.04
CA ILE A 23 14.18 10.65 -13.61
C ILE A 23 14.22 12.15 -13.24
N THR A 24 13.18 12.62 -12.56
CA THR A 24 13.02 14.02 -12.14
C THR A 24 13.20 14.21 -10.64
N ASN A 25 12.91 13.18 -9.86
CA ASN A 25 13.03 13.19 -8.42
C ASN A 25 13.25 11.76 -7.91
N VAL A 26 13.95 11.65 -6.79
CA VAL A 26 14.25 10.39 -6.10
C VAL A 26 13.90 10.56 -4.63
N GLU A 27 12.85 9.87 -4.18
CA GLU A 27 12.34 9.92 -2.82
C GLU A 27 12.52 8.57 -2.12
N THR A 28 12.63 8.58 -0.80
CA THR A 28 12.63 7.36 0.01
C THR A 28 11.42 7.34 0.92
N VAL A 29 10.79 6.18 1.07
CA VAL A 29 9.56 6.01 1.84
C VAL A 29 9.64 4.74 2.67
N ASP A 30 9.38 4.85 3.97
CA ASP A 30 9.25 3.71 4.86
C ASP A 30 7.78 3.26 4.94
N PHE A 31 7.51 1.98 4.65
CA PHE A 31 6.20 1.41 4.79
C PHE A 31 6.09 0.69 6.13
N ARG A 32 5.57 1.42 7.12
CA ARG A 32 5.36 0.93 8.47
C ARG A 32 3.94 0.41 8.65
N ARG A 33 3.81 -0.75 9.29
CA ARG A 33 2.53 -1.34 9.66
C ARG A 33 2.72 -2.26 10.86
N GLY A 34 1.75 -2.25 11.75
CA GLY A 34 1.71 -3.14 12.89
C GLY A 34 2.47 -2.59 14.09
N ILE A 35 1.82 -2.56 15.24
CA ILE A 35 2.37 -2.04 16.49
C ILE A 35 3.24 -3.12 17.12
N ILE A 36 4.50 -2.79 17.44
CA ILE A 36 5.43 -3.71 18.09
C ILE A 36 5.16 -3.76 19.60
N LEU A 37 5.01 -4.96 20.12
CA LEU A 37 4.61 -5.25 21.49
C LEU A 37 5.48 -6.37 22.06
N GLU A 38 5.72 -6.31 23.37
CA GLU A 38 6.65 -7.21 24.06
C GLU A 38 6.01 -8.55 24.47
N SER A 39 4.68 -8.60 24.52
CA SER A 39 3.96 -9.80 24.97
C SER A 39 2.52 -9.86 24.46
N PRO A 40 1.88 -11.05 24.47
CA PRO A 40 0.45 -11.17 24.20
C PRO A 40 -0.41 -10.31 25.14
N ALA A 41 0.04 -10.12 26.39
CA ALA A 41 -0.63 -9.30 27.37
C ALA A 41 -0.60 -7.80 27.00
N GLU A 42 0.49 -7.31 26.39
CA GLU A 42 0.53 -5.95 25.82
C GLU A 42 -0.46 -5.79 24.66
N LEU A 43 -0.59 -6.79 23.80
CA LEU A 43 -1.57 -6.78 22.71
C LEU A 43 -3.01 -6.73 23.25
N ALA A 44 -3.34 -7.56 24.23
CA ALA A 44 -4.64 -7.50 24.89
C ALA A 44 -4.91 -6.10 25.50
N ARG A 45 -3.90 -5.48 26.14
CA ARG A 45 -4.03 -4.10 26.65
C ARG A 45 -4.25 -3.08 25.54
N ALA A 46 -3.55 -3.20 24.41
CA ALA A 46 -3.74 -2.33 23.26
C ALA A 46 -5.18 -2.39 22.74
N LEU A 47 -5.77 -3.58 22.65
CA LEU A 47 -7.18 -3.76 22.26
C LEU A 47 -8.16 -3.13 23.27
N ILE A 48 -7.86 -3.18 24.57
CA ILE A 48 -8.66 -2.50 25.60
C ILE A 48 -8.60 -0.98 25.41
N VAL A 49 -7.40 -0.42 25.18
CA VAL A 49 -7.22 1.02 24.93
C VAL A 49 -7.96 1.47 23.67
N TYR A 50 -7.87 0.67 22.60
CA TYR A 50 -8.59 0.90 21.35
C TYR A 50 -10.12 0.91 21.57
N SER A 51 -10.63 -0.09 22.28
CA SER A 51 -12.06 -0.18 22.61
C SER A 51 -12.57 0.95 23.51
N GLY A 52 -11.72 1.44 24.41
CA GLY A 52 -12.03 2.53 25.34
C GLY A 52 -12.31 3.89 24.69
N GLY A 53 -12.21 4.02 23.36
CA GLY A 53 -12.54 5.24 22.64
C GLY A 53 -11.44 6.31 22.66
N SER A 54 -10.23 5.95 23.10
CA SER A 54 -9.08 6.85 23.07
C SER A 54 -8.51 7.08 21.67
N VAL A 55 -8.88 6.24 20.70
CA VAL A 55 -8.49 6.33 19.30
C VAL A 55 -9.63 6.95 18.52
N LYS A 56 -9.49 8.21 18.08
CA LYS A 56 -10.59 8.99 17.50
C LYS A 56 -11.06 8.38 16.18
N LYS A 57 -10.12 7.90 15.35
CA LYS A 57 -10.45 7.28 14.05
C LYS A 57 -11.02 5.87 14.15
N ALA A 58 -11.07 5.25 15.33
CA ALA A 58 -11.66 3.93 15.50
C ALA A 58 -13.17 3.89 15.15
N ARG A 59 -13.87 5.03 15.26
CA ARG A 59 -15.28 5.16 14.87
C ARG A 59 -15.49 5.79 13.50
N ALA A 60 -14.43 6.12 12.75
CA ALA A 60 -14.58 6.83 11.49
C ALA A 60 -15.45 6.06 10.48
N THR A 61 -15.32 4.74 10.43
CA THR A 61 -16.21 3.87 9.66
C THR A 61 -17.67 4.01 10.07
N GLN A 62 -17.96 3.95 11.37
CA GLN A 62 -19.32 4.07 11.89
C GLN A 62 -19.89 5.47 11.60
N ASN A 63 -19.09 6.51 11.77
CA ASN A 63 -19.48 7.89 11.49
C ASN A 63 -19.80 8.07 10.00
N ASN A 64 -18.95 7.59 9.10
CA ASN A 64 -19.20 7.63 7.66
C ASN A 64 -20.50 6.90 7.28
N LEU A 65 -20.78 5.75 7.91
CA LEU A 65 -22.03 5.02 7.67
C LEU A 65 -23.25 5.79 8.20
N ILE A 66 -23.15 6.37 9.40
CA ILE A 66 -24.21 7.20 9.99
C ILE A 66 -24.50 8.39 9.09
N ASP A 67 -23.47 9.08 8.61
CA ASP A 67 -23.62 10.23 7.71
C ASP A 67 -24.25 9.81 6.38
N ALA A 68 -23.79 8.71 5.79
CA ALA A 68 -24.35 8.18 4.55
C ALA A 68 -25.84 7.78 4.68
N VAL A 69 -26.22 7.17 5.82
CA VAL A 69 -27.61 6.77 6.07
C VAL A 69 -28.47 7.96 6.46
N GLY A 70 -27.96 8.91 7.25
CA GLY A 70 -28.64 10.15 7.59
C GLY A 70 -28.97 10.97 6.35
N ASN A 71 -28.03 11.05 5.40
CA ASN A 71 -28.21 11.76 4.13
C ASN A 71 -29.21 11.07 3.18
N LYS A 72 -29.39 9.74 3.25
CA LYS A 72 -30.29 8.99 2.36
C LYS A 72 -31.65 8.65 2.95
N GLY A 73 -31.73 8.38 4.25
CA GLY A 73 -32.91 7.86 4.95
C GLY A 73 -33.44 8.76 6.07
N GLY A 74 -32.84 9.94 6.29
CA GLY A 74 -33.21 10.87 7.35
C GLY A 74 -32.71 10.45 8.74
N GLY A 75 -32.92 11.32 9.75
CA GLY A 75 -32.38 11.14 11.10
C GLY A 75 -32.84 9.88 11.85
N MET A 76 -33.97 9.28 11.45
CA MET A 76 -34.50 8.06 12.07
C MET A 76 -33.71 6.80 11.70
N GLY A 77 -33.15 6.74 10.48
CA GLY A 77 -32.25 5.64 10.07
C GLY A 77 -30.92 5.66 10.84
N ALA A 78 -30.36 6.86 11.05
CA ALA A 78 -29.19 7.05 11.90
C ALA A 78 -29.45 6.65 13.37
N ALA A 79 -30.63 6.99 13.90
CA ALA A 79 -31.02 6.63 15.26
C ALA A 79 -31.15 5.11 15.47
N LEU A 80 -31.72 4.38 14.50
CA LEU A 80 -31.84 2.91 14.57
C LEU A 80 -30.47 2.22 14.54
N LEU A 81 -29.51 2.75 13.76
CA LEU A 81 -28.12 2.24 13.78
C LEU A 81 -27.43 2.46 15.14
N LEU A 82 -27.78 3.53 15.86
CA LEU A 82 -27.21 3.82 17.18
C LEU A 82 -27.82 2.97 18.31
N LEU A 83 -28.97 2.33 18.08
CA LEU A 83 -29.66 1.47 19.06
C LEU A 83 -29.17 0.01 19.02
N GLY A 84 -28.56 -0.44 17.93
CA GLY A 84 -27.97 -1.79 17.80
C GLY A 84 -26.64 -1.99 18.54
N LYS A 85 -26.50 -1.46 19.77
CA LYS A 85 -25.23 -1.52 20.52
C LYS A 85 -25.01 -2.89 21.13
N ALA A 86 -24.00 -3.61 20.64
CA ALA A 86 -23.38 -4.67 21.41
C ALA A 86 -22.86 -4.11 22.75
N ASN A 87 -22.91 -4.91 23.83
CA ASN A 87 -22.28 -4.52 25.09
C ASN A 87 -20.76 -4.48 24.92
N ALA A 88 -20.21 -3.30 24.61
CA ALA A 88 -18.82 -3.11 24.18
C ALA A 88 -17.80 -3.68 25.19
N ASN A 89 -18.13 -3.66 26.48
CA ASN A 89 -17.27 -4.21 27.53
C ASN A 89 -17.17 -5.75 27.46
N ASP A 90 -18.30 -6.44 27.27
CA ASP A 90 -18.31 -7.90 27.17
C ASP A 90 -17.67 -8.37 25.86
N PHE A 91 -17.90 -7.63 24.77
CA PHE A 91 -17.25 -7.86 23.48
C PHE A 91 -15.72 -7.80 23.63
N THR A 92 -15.20 -6.72 24.20
CA THR A 92 -13.74 -6.50 24.34
C THR A 92 -13.10 -7.52 25.27
N LYS A 93 -13.77 -7.90 26.37
CA LYS A 93 -13.28 -8.96 27.27
C LYS A 93 -13.17 -10.31 26.57
N LYS A 94 -14.18 -10.69 25.76
CA LYS A 94 -14.12 -11.93 24.98
C LYS A 94 -13.00 -11.87 23.95
N LEU A 95 -12.91 -10.77 23.21
CA LEU A 95 -11.89 -10.55 22.19
C LEU A 95 -10.46 -10.65 22.74
N THR A 96 -10.19 -9.96 23.84
CA THR A 96 -8.86 -9.95 24.48
C THR A 96 -8.49 -11.31 25.07
N LYS A 97 -9.45 -12.04 25.63
CA LYS A 97 -9.24 -13.41 26.12
C LYS A 97 -8.90 -14.37 24.97
N GLU A 98 -9.62 -14.27 23.87
CA GLU A 98 -9.39 -15.08 22.67
C GLU A 98 -8.01 -14.75 22.06
N ALA A 99 -7.70 -13.47 21.87
CA ALA A 99 -6.41 -13.03 21.36
C ALA A 99 -5.24 -13.51 22.23
N LEU A 100 -5.35 -13.38 23.56
CA LEU A 100 -4.34 -13.86 24.48
C LEU A 100 -4.12 -15.37 24.34
N SER A 101 -5.20 -16.15 24.31
CA SER A 101 -5.14 -17.60 24.16
C SER A 101 -4.52 -18.02 22.83
N GLU A 102 -4.99 -17.46 21.71
CA GLU A 102 -4.51 -17.82 20.38
C GLU A 102 -3.04 -17.42 20.16
N LEU A 103 -2.62 -16.24 20.63
CA LEU A 103 -1.22 -15.82 20.54
C LEU A 103 -0.28 -16.69 21.37
N GLN A 104 -0.73 -17.14 22.54
CA GLN A 104 0.08 -18.01 23.40
C GLN A 104 0.19 -19.43 22.83
N THR A 105 -0.88 -19.96 22.24
CA THR A 105 -0.92 -21.33 21.72
C THR A 105 -0.35 -21.43 20.30
N ASN A 106 -0.75 -20.51 19.41
CA ASN A 106 -0.48 -20.60 17.97
C ASN A 106 0.49 -19.53 17.47
N GLY A 107 0.82 -18.52 18.30
CA GLY A 107 1.63 -17.38 17.87
C GLY A 107 0.91 -16.46 16.87
N LYS A 108 -0.39 -16.66 16.61
CA LYS A 108 -1.18 -15.84 15.70
C LYS A 108 -2.63 -15.76 16.18
N PHE A 109 -3.26 -14.61 15.96
CA PHE A 109 -4.65 -14.30 16.22
C PHE A 109 -5.20 -13.49 15.04
N TYR A 110 -6.39 -13.81 14.55
CA TYR A 110 -7.01 -13.04 13.48
C TYR A 110 -8.53 -12.97 13.66
N LYS A 111 -9.08 -11.76 13.58
CA LYS A 111 -10.52 -11.53 13.45
C LYS A 111 -10.80 -10.42 12.46
N SER A 112 -11.81 -10.63 11.64
CA SER A 112 -12.42 -9.58 10.82
C SER A 112 -13.83 -9.39 11.31
N PHE A 113 -14.16 -8.17 11.68
CA PHE A 113 -15.49 -7.80 12.12
C PHE A 113 -16.19 -7.03 11.01
N ASP A 114 -17.44 -7.41 10.75
CA ASP A 114 -18.33 -6.67 9.87
C ASP A 114 -19.41 -6.00 10.73
N TYR A 115 -20.68 -6.39 10.60
CA TYR A 115 -21.81 -5.88 11.37
C TYR A 115 -21.94 -6.52 12.76
N ASP A 116 -21.19 -7.58 13.05
CA ASP A 116 -21.18 -8.27 14.34
C ASP A 116 -20.53 -7.46 15.46
N ALA A 117 -19.61 -6.53 15.12
CA ALA A 117 -19.04 -5.56 16.05
C ALA A 117 -19.73 -4.18 16.01
N MET A 118 -20.94 -4.10 15.45
CA MET A 118 -21.69 -2.86 15.36
C MET A 118 -21.94 -2.25 16.76
N GLY A 119 -21.77 -0.93 16.85
CA GLY A 119 -21.84 -0.18 18.11
C GLY A 119 -20.56 -0.26 18.97
N THR A 120 -19.53 -0.96 18.51
CA THR A 120 -18.19 -0.97 19.11
C THR A 120 -17.19 -0.23 18.22
N ASN A 121 -15.99 0.03 18.75
CA ASN A 121 -14.89 0.61 17.97
C ASN A 121 -14.25 -0.37 16.96
N PHE A 122 -14.68 -1.63 16.96
CA PHE A 122 -14.21 -2.66 16.04
C PHE A 122 -15.12 -2.86 14.83
N PHE A 123 -16.17 -2.04 14.67
CA PHE A 123 -17.07 -2.13 13.51
C PHE A 123 -16.28 -2.02 12.19
N LYS A 124 -16.48 -2.98 11.27
CA LYS A 124 -15.75 -3.07 9.97
C LYS A 124 -14.22 -2.99 10.12
N THR A 125 -13.69 -3.62 11.16
CA THR A 125 -12.26 -3.60 11.51
C THR A 125 -11.68 -5.01 11.48
N ILE A 126 -10.50 -5.15 10.89
CA ILE A 126 -9.66 -6.33 10.98
C ILE A 126 -8.66 -6.13 12.11
N VAL A 127 -8.50 -7.17 12.94
CA VAL A 127 -7.51 -7.27 14.00
C VAL A 127 -6.65 -8.50 13.70
N ASP A 128 -5.37 -8.31 13.43
CA ASP A 128 -4.40 -9.39 13.22
C ASP A 128 -3.27 -9.23 14.23
N GLY A 129 -3.02 -10.25 15.03
CA GLY A 129 -1.93 -10.32 15.98
C GLY A 129 -1.01 -11.46 15.60
N LYS A 130 0.30 -11.26 15.54
CA LYS A 130 1.25 -12.34 15.24
C LYS A 130 2.55 -12.19 16.01
N LYS A 131 3.17 -13.32 16.34
CA LYS A 131 4.52 -13.37 16.89
C LYS A 131 5.53 -13.26 15.76
N VAL A 132 6.51 -12.37 15.91
CA VAL A 132 7.62 -12.17 14.97
C VAL A 132 8.92 -12.15 15.78
N GLY A 133 9.71 -13.22 15.67
CA GLY A 133 10.86 -13.42 16.56
C GLY A 133 10.42 -13.55 18.02
N ASP A 134 10.98 -12.71 18.89
CA ASP A 134 10.63 -12.58 20.31
C ASP A 134 9.53 -11.54 20.57
N LYS A 135 9.11 -10.78 19.56
CA LYS A 135 8.09 -9.72 19.65
C LYS A 135 6.72 -10.17 19.15
N TYR A 136 5.74 -9.33 19.40
CA TYR A 136 4.39 -9.44 18.85
C TYR A 136 4.06 -8.20 18.04
N VAL A 137 3.34 -8.38 16.93
CA VAL A 137 2.90 -7.31 16.05
C VAL A 137 1.38 -7.30 16.03
N LEU A 138 0.77 -6.15 16.32
CA LEU A 138 -0.67 -5.91 16.21
C LEU A 138 -0.98 -5.06 14.99
N ASP A 139 -1.62 -5.64 13.98
CA ASP A 139 -2.14 -4.96 12.82
C ASP A 139 -3.63 -4.61 13.01
N LEU A 140 -4.02 -3.36 12.72
CA LEU A 140 -5.42 -2.89 12.72
C LEU A 140 -5.76 -2.25 11.36
N TYR A 141 -6.88 -2.65 10.78
CA TYR A 141 -7.35 -2.07 9.50
C TYR A 141 -8.85 -1.86 9.51
N ALA A 142 -9.30 -0.63 9.28
CA ALA A 142 -10.72 -0.28 9.20
C ALA A 142 -11.14 0.04 7.76
N ALA A 143 -12.26 -0.51 7.31
CA ALA A 143 -12.65 -0.55 5.89
C ALA A 143 -12.64 0.81 5.14
N TYR A 144 -12.94 1.93 5.83
CA TYR A 144 -13.05 3.25 5.18
C TYR A 144 -11.89 4.21 5.49
N VAL A 145 -11.04 3.88 6.46
CA VAL A 145 -9.93 4.75 6.89
C VAL A 145 -8.59 4.02 6.92
N GLY A 146 -8.55 2.78 6.45
CA GLY A 146 -7.36 1.96 6.34
C GLY A 146 -6.66 1.75 7.67
N SER A 147 -5.34 2.00 7.69
CA SER A 147 -4.47 1.88 8.87
C SER A 147 -4.50 3.11 9.80
N ALA A 148 -5.31 4.13 9.53
CA ALA A 148 -5.31 5.33 10.36
C ALA A 148 -5.59 5.07 11.86
N PRO A 149 -6.48 4.12 12.26
CA PRO A 149 -6.67 3.77 13.67
C PRO A 149 -5.47 3.03 14.29
N GLU A 150 -4.71 2.27 13.50
CA GLU A 150 -3.47 1.63 13.93
C GLU A 150 -2.42 2.67 14.32
N ASN A 151 -2.21 3.66 13.44
CA ASN A 151 -1.25 4.76 13.66
C ASN A 151 -1.59 5.55 14.93
N GLU A 152 -2.86 5.93 15.10
CA GLU A 152 -3.32 6.65 16.30
C GLU A 152 -3.18 5.81 17.57
N LEU A 153 -3.42 4.50 17.49
CA LEU A 153 -3.22 3.60 18.63
C LEU A 153 -1.73 3.47 18.98
N ALA A 154 -0.85 3.33 17.99
CA ALA A 154 0.60 3.26 18.19
C ALA A 154 1.12 4.52 18.91
N GLU A 155 0.72 5.70 18.41
CA GLU A 155 1.04 6.99 19.03
C GLU A 155 0.51 7.07 20.46
N LYS A 156 -0.76 6.67 20.68
CA LYS A 156 -1.38 6.71 22.00
C LYS A 156 -0.70 5.80 23.01
N LEU A 157 -0.19 4.65 22.57
CA LEU A 157 0.54 3.69 23.39
C LEU A 157 2.02 4.06 23.58
N GLY A 158 2.54 5.03 22.80
CA GLY A 158 3.97 5.32 22.76
C GLY A 158 4.81 4.14 22.28
N LYS A 159 4.27 3.34 21.36
CA LYS A 159 4.89 2.11 20.85
C LYS A 159 5.33 2.28 19.39
N PRO A 160 6.48 1.74 18.99
CA PRO A 160 6.94 1.82 17.61
C PRO A 160 6.12 0.92 16.70
N MET A 161 6.06 1.29 15.42
CA MET A 161 5.49 0.46 14.37
C MET A 161 6.59 -0.33 13.66
N ALA A 162 6.26 -1.55 13.25
CA ALA A 162 7.16 -2.41 12.50
C ALA A 162 7.35 -1.89 11.06
N LEU A 163 8.53 -2.14 10.50
CA LEU A 163 8.84 -1.79 9.12
C LEU A 163 8.62 -3.01 8.24
N ILE A 164 7.65 -2.94 7.33
CA ILE A 164 7.33 -4.03 6.41
C ILE A 164 8.34 -4.05 5.26
N HIS A 165 8.60 -2.88 4.70
CA HIS A 165 9.60 -2.65 3.66
C HIS A 165 9.95 -1.17 3.63
N SER A 166 11.06 -0.84 2.96
CA SER A 166 11.46 0.53 2.68
C SER A 166 11.68 0.68 1.18
N SER A 167 11.16 1.74 0.59
CA SER A 167 11.16 1.93 -0.85
C SER A 167 11.94 3.15 -1.28
N LEU A 168 12.54 3.02 -2.45
CA LEU A 168 13.01 4.11 -3.29
C LEU A 168 11.95 4.37 -4.37
N GLU A 169 11.58 5.64 -4.59
CA GLU A 169 10.63 6.06 -5.60
C GLU A 169 11.29 7.04 -6.57
N GLU A 170 11.35 6.67 -7.84
CA GLU A 170 11.95 7.44 -8.92
C GLU A 170 10.87 8.01 -9.82
N ARG A 171 10.56 9.30 -9.63
CA ARG A 171 9.53 9.98 -10.42
C ARG A 171 10.03 10.26 -11.82
N LEU A 172 9.24 9.90 -12.80
CA LEU A 172 9.57 10.01 -14.21
C LEU A 172 8.94 11.27 -14.81
N SER A 173 9.68 11.90 -15.72
CA SER A 173 9.16 12.97 -16.57
C SER A 173 8.19 12.43 -17.61
N VAL A 174 7.26 13.30 -18.00
CA VAL A 174 6.36 13.09 -19.13
C VAL A 174 7.10 13.39 -20.43
N VAL A 175 6.80 12.59 -21.45
CA VAL A 175 7.19 12.78 -22.85
C VAL A 175 5.94 13.00 -23.70
N ASP A 176 6.08 13.76 -24.78
CA ASP A 176 5.00 14.00 -25.75
C ASP A 176 3.68 14.48 -25.09
N ASP A 177 3.82 15.44 -24.17
CA ASP A 177 2.76 16.11 -23.38
C ASP A 177 1.92 15.25 -22.45
N TRP A 178 1.82 13.93 -22.66
CA TRP A 178 0.85 13.08 -21.95
C TRP A 178 1.38 11.70 -21.58
N TRP A 179 2.55 11.30 -22.07
CA TRP A 179 2.99 9.92 -22.00
C TRP A 179 4.22 9.77 -21.11
N PHE A 180 4.53 8.54 -20.74
CA PHE A 180 5.86 8.19 -20.27
C PHE A 180 6.40 7.04 -21.12
N ASN A 181 7.72 7.03 -21.28
CA ASN A 181 8.45 6.02 -22.05
C ASN A 181 9.73 5.68 -21.28
N VAL A 182 9.63 4.75 -20.34
CA VAL A 182 10.73 4.43 -19.43
C VAL A 182 11.54 3.24 -19.93
N ASN A 183 12.85 3.44 -20.08
CA ASN A 183 13.82 2.37 -20.36
C ASN A 183 14.29 1.76 -19.04
N LEU A 184 13.80 0.56 -18.70
CA LEU A 184 14.14 -0.05 -17.41
C LEU A 184 15.62 -0.43 -17.29
N GLU A 185 16.32 -0.73 -18.40
CA GLU A 185 17.75 -1.00 -18.35
C GLU A 185 18.52 0.22 -17.86
N ASN A 186 18.13 1.42 -18.32
CA ASN A 186 18.79 2.66 -17.94
C ASN A 186 18.47 3.01 -16.48
N VAL A 187 17.18 3.00 -16.13
CA VAL A 187 16.69 3.36 -14.79
C VAL A 187 17.27 2.42 -13.73
N LEU A 188 17.24 1.11 -13.98
CA LEU A 188 17.67 0.09 -13.01
C LEU A 188 19.13 -0.35 -13.18
N ALA A 189 19.90 0.29 -14.07
CA ALA A 189 21.34 -0.02 -14.20
C ALA A 189 22.04 0.07 -12.81
N GLY A 190 23.08 -0.71 -12.61
CA GLY A 190 23.82 -0.74 -11.34
C GLY A 190 23.15 -1.54 -10.22
N LEU A 191 21.82 -1.73 -10.25
CA LEU A 191 21.16 -2.63 -9.30
C LEU A 191 21.60 -4.09 -9.54
N PRO A 192 21.62 -4.93 -8.49
CA PRO A 192 22.04 -6.33 -8.59
C PRO A 192 20.93 -7.20 -9.24
N ILE A 193 20.56 -6.89 -10.47
CA ILE A 193 19.53 -7.57 -11.28
C ILE A 193 20.23 -8.33 -12.41
N SER A 194 19.89 -9.61 -12.59
CA SER A 194 20.44 -10.36 -13.73
C SER A 194 19.90 -9.84 -15.06
N LYS A 195 20.64 -10.07 -16.15
CA LYS A 195 20.19 -9.66 -17.50
C LYS A 195 18.88 -10.35 -17.88
N GLU A 196 18.69 -11.59 -17.45
CA GLU A 196 17.49 -12.38 -17.69
C GLU A 196 16.28 -11.82 -16.93
N GLN A 197 16.47 -11.43 -15.67
CA GLN A 197 15.44 -10.77 -14.87
C GLN A 197 15.06 -9.42 -15.49
N LEU A 198 16.05 -8.61 -15.86
CA LEU A 198 15.83 -7.28 -16.43
C LEU A 198 15.06 -7.32 -17.76
N LYS A 199 15.31 -8.32 -18.60
CA LYS A 199 14.58 -8.54 -19.87
C LYS A 199 13.09 -8.87 -19.67
N SER A 200 12.75 -9.61 -18.61
CA SER A 200 11.37 -10.03 -18.34
C SER A 200 10.58 -9.04 -17.49
N LEU A 201 11.26 -8.08 -16.87
CA LEU A 201 10.67 -7.15 -15.90
C LEU A 201 9.60 -6.22 -16.49
N PRO A 202 9.74 -5.66 -17.71
CA PRO A 202 8.69 -4.83 -18.31
C PRO A 202 7.35 -5.58 -18.44
N GLU A 203 7.38 -6.77 -19.03
CA GLU A 203 6.18 -7.60 -19.18
C GLU A 203 5.58 -7.96 -17.82
N TYR A 204 6.42 -8.29 -16.84
CA TYR A 204 5.98 -8.57 -15.49
C TYR A 204 5.21 -7.40 -14.85
N ILE A 205 5.78 -6.19 -14.91
CA ILE A 205 5.19 -5.01 -14.28
C ILE A 205 3.84 -4.66 -14.91
N VAL A 206 3.73 -4.78 -16.24
CA VAL A 206 2.49 -4.47 -16.97
C VAL A 206 1.42 -5.54 -16.77
N SER A 207 1.81 -6.82 -16.65
CA SER A 207 0.89 -7.97 -16.63
C SER A 207 0.44 -8.40 -15.24
N ARG A 208 0.63 -7.59 -14.19
CA ARG A 208 0.55 -7.90 -12.73
C ARG A 208 -0.50 -8.91 -12.23
N GLU A 209 -1.56 -9.21 -12.98
CA GLU A 209 -2.57 -10.24 -12.67
C GLU A 209 -2.33 -11.64 -13.30
N SER A 210 -1.49 -11.80 -14.34
CA SER A 210 -1.47 -13.02 -15.16
C SER A 210 -0.20 -13.89 -15.06
N SER A 211 0.92 -13.37 -14.57
CA SER A 211 2.20 -14.07 -14.75
C SER A 211 2.58 -15.07 -13.66
N GLY A 212 1.99 -14.99 -12.45
CA GLY A 212 2.31 -15.88 -11.31
C GLY A 212 3.78 -15.85 -10.85
N LYS A 213 4.62 -15.03 -11.49
CA LYS A 213 6.04 -14.87 -11.21
C LYS A 213 6.22 -13.73 -10.20
N SER A 214 7.33 -13.73 -9.48
CA SER A 214 7.70 -12.62 -8.60
C SER A 214 8.87 -11.89 -9.24
N SER A 215 8.85 -10.55 -9.29
CA SER A 215 10.07 -9.77 -9.60
C SER A 215 11.00 -9.67 -8.39
N GLU A 216 10.91 -10.62 -7.46
CA GLU A 216 11.71 -10.63 -6.26
C GLU A 216 13.14 -10.97 -6.62
N ILE A 217 14.02 -10.02 -6.32
CA ILE A 217 15.44 -10.09 -6.56
C ILE A 217 16.10 -10.07 -5.20
N THR A 218 16.97 -11.04 -4.94
CA THR A 218 17.67 -11.16 -3.66
C THR A 218 19.09 -10.61 -3.78
N PHE A 219 19.58 -9.94 -2.74
CA PHE A 219 20.94 -9.44 -2.69
C PHE A 219 21.47 -9.42 -1.25
N GLU A 220 22.80 -9.42 -1.11
CA GLU A 220 23.46 -9.27 0.17
C GLU A 220 23.93 -7.82 0.35
N HIS A 221 23.75 -7.27 1.55
CA HIS A 221 24.31 -5.99 1.96
C HIS A 221 24.74 -6.06 3.43
N GLN A 222 25.99 -5.69 3.71
CA GLN A 222 26.56 -5.71 5.07
C GLN A 222 26.38 -7.05 5.81
N GLY A 223 26.51 -8.17 5.10
CA GLY A 223 26.37 -9.52 5.68
C GLY A 223 24.93 -9.97 5.97
N GLN A 224 23.92 -9.24 5.48
CA GLN A 224 22.51 -9.62 5.59
C GLN A 224 21.88 -9.78 4.20
N ASN A 225 20.93 -10.70 4.10
CA ASN A 225 20.18 -10.96 2.87
C ASN A 225 18.89 -10.14 2.83
N PHE A 226 18.67 -9.49 1.69
CA PHE A 226 17.49 -8.69 1.41
C PHE A 226 16.84 -9.15 0.13
N SER A 227 15.57 -8.81 -0.02
CA SER A 227 14.87 -8.87 -1.29
C SER A 227 14.44 -7.48 -1.69
N PHE A 228 14.35 -7.24 -2.99
CA PHE A 228 13.57 -6.12 -3.49
C PHE A 228 12.68 -6.54 -4.65
N ASN A 229 11.60 -5.79 -4.81
CA ASN A 229 10.74 -5.86 -5.98
C ASN A 229 10.70 -4.50 -6.68
N VAL A 230 10.60 -4.54 -8.00
CA VAL A 230 10.41 -3.34 -8.83
C VAL A 230 8.95 -3.27 -9.26
N CYS A 231 8.34 -2.11 -9.11
CA CYS A 231 7.04 -1.84 -9.67
C CYS A 231 6.94 -0.45 -10.27
N LEU A 232 5.89 -0.25 -11.07
CA LEU A 232 5.55 1.05 -11.61
C LEU A 232 4.25 1.52 -10.96
N ASP A 233 4.29 2.68 -10.30
CA ASP A 233 3.08 3.41 -9.94
C ASP A 233 2.74 4.36 -11.11
N ALA A 234 1.79 3.93 -11.94
CA ALA A 234 1.22 4.75 -13.00
C ALA A 234 -0.28 4.86 -12.75
N LYS A 235 -0.70 6.00 -12.18
CA LYS A 235 -2.11 6.27 -11.88
C LYS A 235 -2.80 6.79 -13.13
N THR A 236 -3.18 5.89 -14.03
CA THR A 236 -4.12 6.23 -15.11
C THR A 236 -5.53 5.80 -14.67
N TYR A 237 -6.37 6.76 -14.28
CA TYR A 237 -7.78 6.50 -14.03
C TYR A 237 -8.57 6.78 -15.30
N LEU A 238 -9.14 5.74 -15.91
CA LEU A 238 -10.07 5.87 -17.04
C LEU A 238 -11.51 5.82 -16.54
N ILE A 239 -12.39 6.55 -17.22
CA ILE A 239 -13.82 6.32 -17.12
C ILE A 239 -14.08 4.99 -17.80
N LYS A 240 -14.72 4.04 -17.10
CA LYS A 240 -15.07 2.74 -17.69
C LYS A 240 -15.95 2.98 -18.93
N PRO A 241 -15.53 2.57 -20.13
CA PRO A 241 -16.52 2.22 -21.14
C PRO A 241 -17.20 0.96 -20.63
N GLU A 242 -18.52 1.01 -20.46
CA GLU A 242 -19.44 -0.07 -20.07
C GLU A 242 -18.77 -1.46 -19.82
N GLY A 243 -18.38 -1.72 -18.56
CA GLY A 243 -18.05 -3.08 -18.09
C GLY A 243 -16.58 -3.52 -18.01
N GLY A 244 -15.58 -2.73 -18.43
CA GLY A 244 -14.14 -3.10 -18.35
C GLY A 244 -13.39 -2.61 -17.09
N ASP A 245 -12.21 -3.20 -16.79
CA ASP A 245 -11.26 -2.65 -15.80
C ASP A 245 -10.44 -1.50 -16.42
N SER A 246 -10.42 -0.36 -15.75
CA SER A 246 -10.06 0.96 -16.29
C SER A 246 -8.56 1.26 -16.31
N ARG A 247 -7.69 0.33 -15.89
CA ARG A 247 -6.26 0.61 -15.68
C ARG A 247 -5.33 0.16 -16.80
N SER A 248 -5.78 -0.70 -17.72
CA SER A 248 -4.87 -1.50 -18.56
C SER A 248 -4.76 -1.08 -20.02
N HIS A 249 -5.51 -0.08 -20.51
CA HIS A 249 -5.54 0.23 -21.95
C HIS A 249 -4.29 0.96 -22.46
N TYR A 250 -3.65 1.76 -21.62
CA TYR A 250 -2.52 2.59 -22.03
C TYR A 250 -1.19 2.14 -21.42
N LEU A 251 -1.11 0.98 -20.78
CA LEU A 251 0.15 0.49 -20.21
C LEU A 251 0.66 -0.69 -21.02
N GLN A 252 1.85 -0.58 -21.60
CA GLN A 252 2.42 -1.61 -22.47
C GLN A 252 3.91 -1.84 -22.19
N ALA A 253 4.32 -3.11 -22.23
CA ALA A 253 5.72 -3.50 -22.28
C ALA A 253 6.17 -3.54 -23.74
N ARG A 254 7.34 -2.96 -24.04
CA ARG A 254 7.93 -2.91 -25.38
C ARG A 254 9.42 -3.24 -25.33
N GLY A 255 9.74 -4.54 -25.28
CA GLY A 255 11.10 -4.99 -25.02
C GLY A 255 11.55 -4.51 -23.64
N LYS A 256 12.61 -3.70 -23.58
CA LYS A 256 13.13 -3.12 -22.34
C LYS A 256 12.36 -1.89 -21.81
N PHE A 257 11.39 -1.42 -22.58
CA PHE A 257 10.63 -0.22 -22.23
C PHE A 257 9.29 -0.58 -21.59
N ILE A 258 8.84 0.28 -20.67
CA ILE A 258 7.42 0.39 -20.32
C ILE A 258 6.93 1.74 -20.80
N VAL A 259 5.78 1.74 -21.48
CA VAL A 259 5.16 2.96 -21.99
C VAL A 259 3.76 3.08 -21.45
N GLY A 260 3.34 4.31 -21.16
CA GLY A 260 1.94 4.56 -20.87
C GLY A 260 1.51 5.99 -20.61
N GLY A 261 0.27 6.15 -20.16
CA GLY A 261 -0.34 7.46 -19.95
C GLY A 261 0.03 8.06 -18.60
N ALA A 262 0.41 9.34 -18.59
CA ALA A 262 0.80 10.10 -17.40
C ALA A 262 -0.30 11.10 -16.96
N TRP A 263 -1.57 10.86 -17.31
CA TRP A 263 -2.69 11.72 -16.96
C TRP A 263 -3.73 10.99 -16.12
N THR A 264 -4.54 11.81 -15.44
CA THR A 264 -5.72 11.36 -14.70
C THR A 264 -6.97 12.02 -15.22
N ILE A 265 -8.08 11.29 -15.20
CA ILE A 265 -9.42 11.83 -15.40
C ILE A 265 -10.17 11.61 -14.10
N PHE A 266 -10.76 12.68 -13.57
CA PHE A 266 -11.65 12.63 -12.43
C PHE A 266 -13.08 12.79 -12.92
N SER A 267 -13.96 11.87 -12.51
CA SER A 267 -15.41 12.00 -12.64
C SER A 267 -15.96 12.15 -11.23
N GLU A 268 -16.36 13.37 -10.86
CA GLU A 268 -17.01 13.60 -9.56
C GLU A 268 -18.46 13.09 -9.55
N ASP A 269 -19.06 12.95 -10.73
CA ASP A 269 -20.36 12.34 -11.01
C ASP A 269 -20.35 11.98 -12.51
N ASP A 270 -21.07 10.92 -12.94
CA ASP A 270 -21.19 10.44 -14.34
C ASP A 270 -21.56 11.50 -15.41
N LYS A 271 -21.70 12.76 -15.02
CA LYS A 271 -22.11 13.90 -15.85
C LYS A 271 -21.05 15.01 -16.00
N LYS A 272 -19.92 14.98 -15.28
CA LYS A 272 -18.84 15.98 -15.43
C LYS A 272 -17.46 15.32 -15.47
N ILE A 273 -16.99 15.07 -16.69
CA ILE A 273 -15.62 14.65 -16.96
C ILE A 273 -14.71 15.88 -16.80
N ILE A 274 -13.86 15.90 -15.78
CA ILE A 274 -12.80 16.91 -15.66
C ILE A 274 -11.78 16.67 -16.79
N PRO A 275 -11.31 17.74 -17.49
CA PRO A 275 -10.27 17.59 -18.51
C PRO A 275 -9.07 16.80 -17.97
N PRO A 276 -8.41 15.98 -18.81
CA PRO A 276 -7.23 15.23 -18.40
C PRO A 276 -6.17 16.22 -17.90
N THR A 277 -5.60 15.91 -16.75
CA THR A 277 -4.50 16.71 -16.18
C THR A 277 -3.36 15.81 -15.76
N ILE A 278 -2.14 16.33 -15.93
CA ILE A 278 -0.95 15.77 -15.32
C ILE A 278 -0.85 16.35 -13.92
N ALA A 279 -1.47 15.66 -12.96
CA ALA A 279 -1.30 16.02 -11.56
C ALA A 279 0.11 15.60 -11.11
N PRO A 280 0.84 16.43 -10.33
CA PRO A 280 2.11 16.01 -9.73
C PRO A 280 2.02 14.72 -8.92
N SER A 281 0.84 14.44 -8.32
CA SER A 281 0.52 13.22 -7.58
C SER A 281 0.23 11.99 -8.47
N ALA A 282 0.15 12.20 -9.78
CA ALA A 282 -0.11 11.17 -10.79
C ALA A 282 1.07 11.00 -11.76
N MET A 283 2.19 11.67 -11.51
CA MET A 283 3.42 11.43 -12.26
C MET A 283 3.83 9.97 -12.09
N PRO A 284 4.19 9.28 -13.18
CA PRO A 284 4.57 7.88 -13.12
C PRO A 284 5.88 7.74 -12.33
N ALA A 285 5.97 6.70 -11.51
CA ALA A 285 7.15 6.44 -10.69
C ALA A 285 7.57 4.97 -10.75
N VAL A 286 8.88 4.73 -10.89
CA VAL A 286 9.46 3.41 -10.66
C VAL A 286 9.76 3.28 -9.18
N MET A 287 9.21 2.26 -8.54
CA MET A 287 9.42 1.99 -7.13
C MET A 287 10.24 0.72 -6.94
N VAL A 288 11.30 0.82 -6.15
CA VAL A 288 12.12 -0.31 -5.70
C VAL A 288 11.85 -0.52 -4.21
N SER A 289 11.13 -1.59 -3.86
CA SER A 289 10.72 -1.85 -2.47
C SER A 289 11.62 -2.93 -1.86
N VAL A 290 12.38 -2.58 -0.83
CA VAL A 290 13.37 -3.44 -0.16
C VAL A 290 12.79 -4.02 1.13
N SER A 291 12.92 -5.32 1.32
CA SER A 291 12.47 -6.06 2.49
C SER A 291 13.58 -6.95 3.04
N LEU A 292 13.55 -7.20 4.36
CA LEU A 292 14.40 -8.20 4.98
C LEU A 292 13.96 -9.60 4.54
N LEU A 293 14.91 -10.50 4.27
CA LEU A 293 14.62 -11.91 4.04
C LEU A 293 14.91 -12.73 5.30
N ASP A 294 14.01 -13.66 5.62
CA ASP A 294 14.32 -14.71 6.59
C ASP A 294 15.06 -15.90 5.95
N GLU A 295 15.48 -16.86 6.77
CA GLU A 295 16.16 -18.09 6.34
C GLU A 295 15.34 -18.95 5.37
N ARG A 296 14.02 -18.71 5.27
CA ARG A 296 13.09 -19.42 4.39
C ARG A 296 12.74 -18.61 3.14
N TYR A 297 13.47 -17.52 2.87
CA TYR A 297 13.22 -16.61 1.77
C TYR A 297 11.82 -15.99 1.79
N SER A 298 11.21 -15.88 2.97
CA SER A 298 9.95 -15.16 3.17
C SER A 298 10.25 -13.73 3.61
N ARG A 299 9.41 -12.78 3.18
CA ARG A 299 9.56 -11.37 3.57
C ARG A 299 9.35 -11.24 5.08
N GLN A 300 10.41 -10.89 5.79
CA GLN A 300 10.37 -10.67 7.22
C GLN A 300 10.02 -9.21 7.52
N VAL A 301 9.12 -9.03 8.48
CA VAL A 301 8.84 -7.71 9.06
C VAL A 301 9.95 -7.35 10.02
N ALA A 302 10.56 -6.17 9.87
CA ALA A 302 11.56 -5.65 10.78
C ALA A 302 10.89 -5.09 12.05
N VAL A 303 11.16 -5.73 13.19
CA VAL A 303 10.52 -5.43 14.49
C VAL A 303 11.51 -4.91 15.54
N THR A 304 12.81 -4.93 15.25
CA THR A 304 13.85 -4.29 16.07
C THR A 304 14.43 -3.07 15.38
N GLU A 305 15.01 -2.13 16.15
CA GLU A 305 15.64 -0.94 15.60
C GLU A 305 16.78 -1.28 14.61
N ASP A 306 17.58 -2.29 14.95
CA ASP A 306 18.68 -2.76 14.09
C ASP A 306 18.17 -3.35 12.77
N GLN A 307 17.09 -4.13 12.81
CA GLN A 307 16.45 -4.65 11.59
C GLN A 307 15.91 -3.52 10.71
N MET A 308 15.27 -2.50 11.32
CA MET A 308 14.75 -1.36 10.56
C MET A 308 15.87 -0.57 9.89
N LYS A 309 16.95 -0.28 10.64
CA LYS A 309 18.14 0.41 10.12
C LYS A 309 18.81 -0.40 9.01
N ALA A 310 18.85 -1.72 9.13
CA ALA A 310 19.42 -2.59 8.09
C ALA A 310 18.63 -2.50 6.77
N VAL A 311 17.29 -2.57 6.83
CA VAL A 311 16.43 -2.41 5.64
C VAL A 311 16.57 -1.01 5.02
N GLN A 312 16.63 0.04 5.84
CA GLN A 312 16.85 1.42 5.37
C GLN A 312 18.23 1.60 4.73
N SER A 313 19.28 1.06 5.36
CA SER A 313 20.65 1.05 4.83
C SER A 313 20.73 0.33 3.48
N ALA A 314 20.04 -0.80 3.35
CA ALA A 314 19.97 -1.55 2.09
C ALA A 314 19.24 -0.75 1.00
N ARG A 315 18.13 -0.07 1.32
CA ARG A 315 17.45 0.87 0.39
C ARG A 315 18.41 1.99 -0.03
N ASP A 316 19.10 2.62 0.91
CA ASP A 316 19.98 3.76 0.62
C ASP A 316 21.17 3.34 -0.27
N TYR A 317 21.71 2.14 -0.04
CA TYR A 317 22.69 1.52 -0.94
C TYR A 317 22.16 1.37 -2.37
N LEU A 318 20.93 0.86 -2.55
CA LEU A 318 20.33 0.76 -3.90
C LEU A 318 20.10 2.15 -4.52
N ALA A 319 19.71 3.14 -3.72
CA ALA A 319 19.53 4.51 -4.18
C ALA A 319 20.84 5.13 -4.68
N ASP A 320 21.95 4.89 -3.97
CA ASP A 320 23.27 5.37 -4.37
C ASP A 320 23.74 4.72 -5.67
N LEU A 321 23.52 3.41 -5.85
CA LEU A 321 23.84 2.70 -7.10
C LEU A 321 23.11 3.29 -8.32
N ILE A 322 21.89 3.80 -8.14
CA ILE A 322 21.16 4.43 -9.25
C ILE A 322 21.66 5.85 -9.52
N ARG A 323 22.04 6.61 -8.48
CA ARG A 323 22.50 8.01 -8.59
C ARG A 323 23.90 8.17 -9.19
N THR A 324 24.78 7.18 -9.05
CA THR A 324 26.18 7.28 -9.53
C THR A 324 26.33 7.11 -11.06
N LYS A 325 25.29 7.39 -11.84
CA LYS A 325 25.25 7.30 -13.31
C LYS A 325 25.25 8.68 -13.94
#